data_AF-A0A0R2V9G1-F1
#
_entry.id   AF-A0A0R2V9G1-F1
#
_cell.length_a   1.000
_cell.length_b   1.000
_cell.length_c   1.000
_cell.angle_alpha   90.00
_cell.angle_beta   90.00
_cell.angle_gamma   90.00
#
_symmetry.space_group_name_H-M   'P 1'
#
loop_
_entity.id
_entity.type
_entity.pdbx_description
1 polymer ?
#
loop_
_entity_poly.entity_id
_entity_poly.type
_entity_poly.pdbx_seq_one_letter_code
_entity_poly.pdbx_strand_id
1 'polypeptide(L)'
;MFFDYVIFGIVDNGVMLLGAFFGIGLEKYLPRRFQVGLGAIIGAGIGNAVSDFMGGAVSLNWPLAFGTGLGCVMALILIPLFYKFQKRSK
;
A
#
# COMPACT_ATOMS: atom_id res chain seq x y z
N MET A 1 -21.35 6.34 -13.47
CA MET A 1 -21.01 4.91 -13.35
C MET A 1 -19.61 4.61 -13.88
N PHE A 2 -19.36 4.50 -15.20
CA PHE A 2 -18.01 4.12 -15.68
C PHE A 2 -16.91 5.12 -15.30
N PHE A 3 -17.14 6.42 -15.51
CA PHE A 3 -16.17 7.46 -15.16
C PHE A 3 -15.85 7.51 -13.66
N ASP A 4 -16.81 7.24 -12.79
CA ASP A 4 -16.60 7.24 -11.34
C ASP A 4 -15.67 6.09 -10.93
N TYR A 5 -15.79 4.91 -11.57
CA TYR A 5 -14.89 3.79 -11.34
C TYR A 5 -13.48 4.05 -11.89
N VAL A 6 -13.35 4.78 -13.00
CA VAL A 6 -12.04 5.22 -13.51
C VAL A 6 -11.39 6.20 -12.55
N ILE A 7 -12.14 7.18 -12.04
CA ILE A 7 -11.64 8.14 -11.03
C ILE A 7 -11.22 7.41 -9.76
N PHE A 8 -12.04 6.49 -9.26
CA PHE A 8 -11.70 5.62 -8.13
C PHE A 8 -10.38 4.87 -8.40
N GLY A 9 -10.26 4.22 -9.57
CA GLY A 9 -9.05 3.46 -9.91
C GLY A 9 -7.79 4.33 -10.01
N ILE A 10 -7.92 5.57 -10.48
CA ILE A 10 -6.81 6.55 -10.51
C ILE A 10 -6.42 6.97 -9.09
N VAL A 11 -7.38 7.26 -8.22
CA VAL A 11 -7.11 7.63 -6.82
C VAL A 11 -6.45 6.45 -6.10
N ASP A 12 -6.99 5.25 -6.26
CA ASP A 12 -6.51 4.05 -5.60
C ASP A 12 -5.05 3.73 -5.97
N ASN A 13 -4.77 3.57 -7.27
CA ASN A 13 -3.43 3.24 -7.74
C ASN A 13 -2.45 4.42 -7.65
N GLY A 14 -2.94 5.65 -7.81
CA GLY A 14 -2.12 6.86 -7.74
C GLY A 14 -1.54 7.07 -6.35
N VAL A 15 -2.36 6.96 -5.30
CA VAL A 15 -1.91 7.09 -3.91
C VAL A 15 -0.99 5.94 -3.52
N MET A 16 -1.26 4.71 -3.97
CA MET A 16 -0.35 3.57 -3.81
C MET A 16 1.03 3.86 -4.42
N LEU A 17 1.09 4.34 -5.68
CA LEU A 17 2.35 4.64 -6.35
C LEU A 17 3.13 5.73 -5.62
N LEU A 18 2.47 6.80 -5.17
CA LEU A 18 3.10 7.84 -4.36
C LEU A 18 3.71 7.25 -3.08
N GLY A 19 2.97 6.38 -2.39
CA GLY A 19 3.47 5.66 -1.21
C GLY A 19 4.71 4.82 -1.53
N ALA A 20 4.69 4.08 -2.64
CA ALA A 20 5.82 3.25 -3.08
C ALA A 20 7.08 4.09 -3.35
N PHE A 21 6.96 5.17 -4.12
CA PHE A 21 8.08 6.06 -4.44
C PHE A 21 8.60 6.79 -3.20
N PHE A 22 7.71 7.23 -2.31
CA PHE A 22 8.10 7.79 -1.03
C PHE A 22 8.88 6.76 -0.19
N GLY A 23 8.41 5.51 -0.17
CA GLY A 23 9.06 4.39 0.48
C GLY A 23 10.48 4.13 -0.02
N ILE A 24 10.71 4.18 -1.34
CA ILE A 24 12.05 4.09 -1.95
C ILE A 24 12.95 5.24 -1.47
N GLY A 25 12.40 6.46 -1.39
CA GLY A 25 13.11 7.62 -0.88
C GLY A 25 13.52 7.46 0.59
N LEU A 26 12.59 6.97 1.42
CA LEU A 26 12.80 6.77 2.85
C LEU A 26 13.82 5.66 3.13
N GLU A 27 13.83 4.62 2.30
CA GLU A 27 14.74 3.48 2.41
C GLU A 27 16.22 3.89 2.40
N LYS A 28 16.57 4.99 1.71
CA LYS A 28 17.94 5.53 1.67
C LYS A 28 18.45 5.97 3.05
N TYR A 29 17.56 6.29 3.98
CA TYR A 29 17.89 6.68 5.34
C TYR A 29 17.95 5.49 6.31
N LEU A 30 17.51 4.30 5.89
CA LEU A 30 17.59 3.09 6.70
C LEU A 30 18.98 2.44 6.61
N PRO A 31 19.37 1.63 7.61
CA PRO A 31 20.60 0.83 7.55
C PRO A 31 20.68 -0.05 6.30
N ARG A 32 21.89 -0.25 5.73
CA ARG A 32 22.12 -1.04 4.49
C ARG A 32 21.42 -2.41 4.45
N ARG A 33 21.28 -3.08 5.60
CA ARG A 33 20.56 -4.36 5.73
C ARG A 33 19.06 -4.30 5.35
N PHE A 34 18.47 -3.11 5.38
CA PHE A 34 17.07 -2.86 5.06
C PHE A 34 16.89 -2.15 3.70
N GLN A 35 17.98 -1.86 2.98
CA GLN A 35 17.98 -1.25 1.64
C GLN A 35 17.87 -2.32 0.54
N VAL A 36 16.79 -3.11 0.58
CA VAL A 36 16.54 -4.26 -0.32
C VAL A 36 15.24 -4.13 -1.14
N GLY A 37 14.64 -2.94 -1.16
CA GLY A 37 13.29 -2.66 -1.64
C GLY A 37 12.22 -2.74 -0.55
N LEU A 38 12.62 -2.81 0.73
CA LEU A 38 11.68 -2.95 1.85
C LEU A 38 10.86 -1.67 2.07
N GLY A 39 11.50 -0.51 1.89
CA GLY A 39 10.81 0.78 2.00
C GLY A 39 9.77 0.93 0.89
N ALA A 40 10.07 0.49 -0.33
CA ALA A 40 9.13 0.46 -1.43
C ALA A 40 7.88 -0.39 -1.12
N ILE A 41 8.07 -1.60 -0.58
CA ILE A 41 6.97 -2.53 -0.25
C ILE A 41 6.11 -1.97 0.89
N ILE A 42 6.73 -1.46 1.95
CA ILE A 42 5.99 -0.86 3.07
C ILE A 42 5.26 0.40 2.62
N GLY A 43 5.93 1.27 1.85
CA GLY A 43 5.35 2.48 1.30
C GLY A 43 4.18 2.20 0.37
N ALA A 44 4.31 1.22 -0.53
CA ALA A 44 3.24 0.77 -1.41
C ALA A 44 2.05 0.23 -0.59
N GLY A 45 2.32 -0.61 0.41
CA GLY A 45 1.29 -1.20 1.25
C GLY A 45 0.53 -0.18 2.10
N ILE A 46 1.22 0.79 2.71
CA ILE A 46 0.59 1.91 3.42
C ILE A 46 -0.19 2.79 2.45
N GLY A 47 0.41 3.11 1.29
CA GLY A 47 -0.24 3.87 0.23
C GLY A 47 -1.55 3.21 -0.21
N ASN A 48 -1.54 1.90 -0.41
CA ASN A 48 -2.73 1.11 -0.77
C ASN A 48 -3.81 1.14 0.32
N ALA A 49 -3.43 1.06 1.61
CA ALA A 49 -4.42 1.15 2.69
C ALA A 49 -5.10 2.54 2.77
N VAL A 50 -4.33 3.61 2.55
CA VAL A 50 -4.85 4.98 2.51
C VAL A 50 -5.71 5.19 1.26
N SER A 51 -5.29 4.64 0.13
CA SER A 51 -5.98 4.79 -1.15
C SER A 51 -7.34 4.08 -1.15
N ASP A 52 -7.41 2.87 -0.62
CA ASP A 52 -8.65 2.11 -0.43
C ASP A 52 -9.65 2.83 0.48
N PHE A 53 -9.15 3.43 1.57
CA PHE A 53 -9.96 4.25 2.46
C PHE A 53 -10.51 5.48 1.74
N MET A 54 -9.63 6.20 1.01
CA MET A 54 -10.02 7.38 0.24
C MET A 54 -11.01 7.04 -0.87
N GLY A 55 -10.80 5.95 -1.60
CA GLY A 55 -11.68 5.48 -2.65
C GLY A 55 -13.09 5.15 -2.14
N GLY A 56 -13.17 4.44 -1.00
CA GLY A 56 -14.45 4.18 -0.34
C GLY A 56 -15.14 5.46 0.16
N ALA A 57 -14.37 6.41 0.69
CA ALA A 57 -14.88 7.69 1.16
C ALA A 57 -15.41 8.58 0.02
N VAL A 58 -14.69 8.65 -1.11
CA VAL A 58 -15.14 9.35 -2.33
C VAL A 58 -16.42 8.72 -2.90
N SER A 59 -16.58 7.41 -2.74
CA SER A 59 -17.80 6.69 -3.11
C SER A 59 -18.94 6.82 -2.08
N LEU A 60 -18.76 7.65 -1.03
CA LEU A 60 -19.70 7.83 0.10
C LEU A 60 -20.10 6.53 0.81
N ASN A 61 -19.25 5.50 0.72
CA ASN A 61 -19.49 4.19 1.30
C ASN A 61 -18.52 3.96 2.47
N TRP A 62 -18.90 4.43 3.65
CA TRP A 62 -18.08 4.34 4.86
C TRP A 62 -17.76 2.91 5.30
N PRO A 63 -18.71 1.94 5.27
CA PRO A 63 -18.38 0.54 5.54
C PRO A 63 -17.29 0.00 4.61
N LEU A 64 -17.35 0.34 3.31
CA LEU A 64 -16.32 -0.03 2.35
C LEU A 64 -15.00 0.64 2.71
N ALA A 65 -14.97 1.96 2.93
CA ALA A 65 -13.76 2.72 3.24
C ALA A 65 -13.01 2.16 4.45
N PHE A 66 -13.69 2.00 5.58
CA PHE A 66 -13.07 1.47 6.80
C PHE A 66 -12.76 -0.02 6.67
N GLY A 67 -13.62 -0.80 6.02
CA GLY A 67 -13.43 -2.23 5.83
C GLY A 67 -12.20 -2.55 4.98
N THR A 68 -12.06 -1.93 3.81
CA THR A 68 -10.92 -2.13 2.92
C THR A 68 -9.64 -1.54 3.50
N GLY A 69 -9.70 -0.31 4.04
CA GLY A 69 -8.54 0.32 4.69
C GLY A 69 -7.96 -0.52 5.84
N LEU A 70 -8.81 -0.99 6.76
CA LEU A 70 -8.38 -1.88 7.85
C LEU A 70 -7.90 -3.24 7.34
N GLY A 71 -8.60 -3.80 6.35
CA GLY A 71 -8.21 -5.04 5.67
C GLY A 71 -6.78 -4.97 5.12
N CYS A 72 -6.44 -3.88 4.43
CA CYS A 72 -5.12 -3.65 3.89
C CYS A 72 -4.07 -3.50 4.99
N VAL A 73 -4.34 -2.74 6.06
CA VAL A 73 -3.42 -2.63 7.22
C VAL A 73 -3.15 -4.00 7.84
N MET A 74 -4.17 -4.83 8.02
CA MET A 74 -3.99 -6.20 8.55
C MET A 74 -3.12 -7.05 7.61
N ALA A 75 -3.29 -6.92 6.30
CA ALA A 75 -2.49 -7.64 5.32
C ALA A 75 -1.00 -7.22 5.33
N LEU A 76 -0.67 -5.98 5.73
CA LEU A 76 0.73 -5.54 5.86
C LEU A 76 1.53 -6.37 6.87
N ILE A 77 0.86 -6.98 7.85
CA ILE A 77 1.49 -7.89 8.83
C ILE A 77 2.11 -9.12 8.12
N LEU A 78 1.64 -9.47 6.91
CA LEU A 78 2.17 -10.58 6.12
C LEU A 78 3.48 -10.24 5.40
N ILE A 79 3.87 -8.97 5.26
CA ILE A 79 5.14 -8.56 4.64
C ILE A 79 6.36 -9.29 5.23
N PRO A 80 6.59 -9.30 6.57
CA PRO A 80 7.73 -10.01 7.15
C PRO A 80 7.65 -11.53 6.94
N LEU A 81 6.44 -12.09 6.83
CA LEU A 81 6.24 -13.51 6.56
C LEU A 81 6.69 -13.85 5.13
N PHE A 82 6.23 -13.08 4.13
CA PHE A 82 6.64 -13.24 2.74
C PHE A 82 8.14 -13.02 2.53
N TYR A 83 8.71 -12.01 3.20
CA TYR A 83 10.16 -11.76 3.15
C TYR A 83 10.98 -12.97 3.65
N LYS A 84 10.56 -13.60 4.77
CA LYS A 84 11.22 -14.81 5.29
C LYS A 84 11.15 -15.99 4.32
N PHE A 85 10.00 -16.20 3.67
CA PHE A 85 9.85 -17.26 2.69
C PHE A 85 10.70 -17.05 1.44
N GLN A 86 10.74 -15.82 0.91
CA GLN A 86 11.56 -15.49 -0.26
C GLN A 86 13.05 -15.73 0.00
N LYS A 87 13.54 -15.39 1.21
CA LYS A 87 14.94 -15.61 1.59
C LYS A 87 15.30 -17.10 1.75
N ARG A 88 14.36 -17.97 2.12
CA ARG A 88 14.59 -19.43 2.19
C ARG A 88 14.68 -20.10 0.82
N SER A 89 14.16 -19.47 -0.23
CA SER A 89 14.14 -20.01 -1.59
C SER A 89 15.38 -19.64 -2.42
N LYS A 90 16.25 -18.77 -1.89
CA LYS A 90 17.55 -18.41 -2.47
C LYS A 90 18.66 -19.04 -1.66
#